data_AF-A0A8T4BAL3-F1
#
_entry.id   AF-A0A8T4BAL3-F1
#
_cell.length_a   1.000
_cell.length_b   1.000
_cell.length_c   1.000
_cell.angle_alpha   90.00
_cell.angle_beta   90.00
_cell.angle_gamma   90.00
#
_symmetry.space_group_name_H-M   'P 1'
#
loop_
_entity.id
_entity.type
_entity.pdbx_description
1 polymer ?
#
loop_
_entity_poly.entity_id
_entity_poly.type
_entity_poly.pdbx_seq_one_letter_code
_entity_poly.pdbx_strand_id
1 'polypeptide(L)' 'MENKTMFNVEVADQSGHSIVLMNQEEIANKAASDNSAWVFVNDQLVSAADIADMDLEEGSRIRMMPGLVGGQYC' A
#
# COMPACT_ATOMS: atom_id res chain seq x y z
N MET A 1 -20.71 -14.03 1.28
CA MET A 1 -19.52 -14.06 0.42
C MET A 1 -19.09 -12.62 0.28
N GLU A 2 -18.12 -12.19 1.09
CA GLU A 2 -17.47 -10.91 0.85
C GLU A 2 -16.77 -11.02 -0.50
N ASN A 3 -17.31 -10.30 -1.49
CA ASN A 3 -16.63 -10.11 -2.76
C ASN A 3 -15.39 -9.28 -2.44
N LYS A 4 -14.28 -9.95 -2.16
CA LYS A 4 -13.01 -9.30 -1.88
C LYS A 4 -12.49 -8.73 -3.19
N THR A 5 -12.82 -7.47 -3.42
CA THR A 5 -12.27 -6.67 -4.51
C THR A 5 -10.75 -6.76 -4.43
N MET A 6 -10.13 -7.26 -5.50
CA MET A 6 -8.69 -7.40 -5.56
C MET A 6 -8.11 -6.17 -6.25
N PHE A 7 -7.09 -5.59 -5.64
CA PHE A 7 -6.43 -4.40 -6.14
C PHE A 7 -5.00 -4.73 -6.54
N ASN A 8 -4.54 -4.10 -7.61
CA ASN A 8 -3.14 -4.14 -8.00
C ASN A 8 -2.37 -3.15 -7.13
N VAL A 9 -1.47 -3.68 -6.30
CA VAL A 9 -0.65 -2.90 -5.40
C VAL A 9 0.78 -2.89 -5.88
N GLU A 10 1.28 -1.70 -6.20
CA GLU A 10 2.67 -1.50 -6.56
C GLU A 10 3.51 -1.38 -5.29
N VAL A 11 4.27 -2.41 -4.93
CA VAL A 11 5.21 -2.39 -3.80
C VAL A 11 6.58 -1.99 -4.34
N ALA A 12 7.09 -0.83 -3.92
CA ALA A 12 8.46 -0.45 -4.23
C ALA A 12 9.43 -1.33 -3.42
N ASP A 13 10.41 -1.91 -4.11
CA ASP A 13 11.41 -2.80 -3.54
C ASP A 13 12.77 -2.49 -4.18
N GLN A 14 13.86 -3.13 -3.72
CA GLN A 14 15.22 -2.93 -4.25
C GLN A 14 15.32 -3.14 -5.78
N SER A 15 14.43 -3.94 -6.36
CA SER A 15 14.34 -4.18 -7.82
C SER A 15 13.69 -3.04 -8.62
N GLY A 16 13.13 -2.02 -7.97
CA GLY A 16 12.44 -0.88 -8.58
C GLY A 16 10.97 -0.80 -8.19
N HIS A 17 10.20 -1.84 -8.43
CA HIS A 17 8.86 -2.09 -7.88
C HIS A 17 8.33 -3.45 -8.34
N SER A 18 7.46 -4.05 -7.54
CA SER A 18 6.72 -5.29 -7.84
C SER A 18 5.22 -5.03 -7.73
N ILE A 19 4.43 -5.60 -8.64
CA ILE A 19 2.96 -5.51 -8.58
C ILE A 19 2.43 -6.77 -7.91
N VAL A 20 1.68 -6.61 -6.83
CA VAL A 20 1.05 -7.72 -6.11
C VAL A 20 -0.46 -7.50 -6.11
N LEU A 21 -1.22 -8.55 -6.41
CA LEU A 21 -2.66 -8.53 -6.20
C LEU A 21 -2.95 -8.79 -4.72
N MET A 22 -3.60 -7.84 -4.07
CA MET A 22 -4.01 -7.94 -2.67
C MET A 22 -5.41 -7.38 -2.50
N ASN A 23 -6.12 -7.87 -1.49
CA ASN A 23 -7.37 -7.24 -1.06
C ASN A 23 -7.12 -6.08 -0.09
N GLN A 24 -8.13 -5.25 0.13
CA GLN A 24 -8.06 -4.09 1.02
C GLN A 24 -7.53 -4.42 2.42
N GLU A 25 -8.01 -5.52 3.04
CA GLU A 25 -7.54 -5.91 4.37
C GLU A 25 -6.06 -6.30 4.38
N GLU A 26 -5.58 -6.97 3.33
CA GLU A 26 -4.16 -7.30 3.19
C GLU A 26 -3.30 -6.04 3.01
N ILE A 27 -3.79 -5.06 2.27
CA ILE A 27 -3.11 -3.76 2.11
C ILE A 27 -3.02 -3.04 3.45
N ALA A 28 -4.13 -2.94 4.17
CA ALA A 28 -4.18 -2.31 5.49
C ALA A 28 -3.27 -3.04 6.49
N ASN A 29 -3.29 -4.39 6.51
CA ASN A 29 -2.41 -5.17 7.37
C ASN A 29 -0.93 -5.00 7.01
N LYS A 30 -0.60 -4.96 5.71
CA LYS A 30 0.79 -4.78 5.26
C LYS A 30 1.29 -3.38 5.62
N ALA A 31 0.49 -2.36 5.37
CA ALA A 31 0.78 -0.99 5.72
C ALA A 31 0.86 -0.77 7.25
N ALA A 32 0.05 -1.49 8.04
CA ALA A 32 0.11 -1.45 9.50
C ALA A 32 1.33 -2.20 10.06
N SER A 33 1.74 -3.29 9.41
CA SER A 33 2.92 -4.08 9.81
C SER A 33 4.21 -3.29 9.58
N ASP A 34 4.31 -2.63 8.42
CA ASP A 34 5.42 -1.74 8.10
C ASP A 34 5.04 -0.30 8.48
N ASN A 35 5.18 0.05 9.76
CA ASN A 35 4.84 1.38 10.33
C ASN A 35 5.56 2.57 9.65
N SER A 36 6.57 2.30 8.83
CA SER A 36 7.28 3.29 8.02
C SER A 36 6.82 3.31 6.56
N ALA A 37 6.02 2.35 6.10
CA ALA A 37 5.56 2.28 4.73
C ALA A 37 4.54 3.37 4.43
N TRP A 38 4.75 4.05 3.31
CA TRP A 38 3.86 5.06 2.76
C TRP A 38 2.96 4.40 1.74
N VAL A 39 1.65 4.55 1.89
CA VAL A 39 0.69 4.06 0.91
C VAL A 39 0.11 5.23 0.15
N PHE A 40 0.13 5.13 -1.16
CA PHE A 40 -0.48 6.07 -2.08
C PHE A 40 -1.70 5.42 -2.71
N VAL A 41 -2.84 6.10 -2.67
CA VAL A 41 -4.07 5.73 -3.36
C VAL A 41 -4.42 6.87 -4.31
N ASN A 42 -4.45 6.61 -5.61
CA ASN A 42 -4.73 7.63 -6.64
C ASN A 42 -3.83 8.89 -6.50
N ASP A 43 -2.53 8.67 -6.30
CA ASP A 43 -1.52 9.73 -6.09
C ASP A 43 -1.69 10.54 -4.78
N GLN A 44 -2.60 10.15 -3.88
CA GLN A 44 -2.73 10.73 -2.55
C GLN A 44 -2.10 9.82 -1.50
N LEU A 45 -1.30 10.38 -0.59
CA LEU A 45 -0.78 9.64 0.56
C LEU A 45 -1.92 9.36 1.55
N VAL A 46 -2.13 8.09 1.88
CA VAL A 46 -3.16 7.60 2.79
C VAL A 46 -2.51 6.76 3.88
N SER A 47 -2.99 6.87 5.11
CA SER A 47 -2.49 6.07 6.23
C SER A 47 -3.08 4.65 6.20
N ALA A 48 -2.36 3.67 6.77
CA ALA A 48 -2.86 2.29 6.88
C ALA A 48 -4.23 2.19 7.56
N ALA A 49 -4.48 3.06 8.54
CA ALA A 49 -5.75 3.12 9.26
C ALA A 49 -6.88 3.66 8.40
N ASP A 50 -6.60 4.69 7.59
CA ASP A 50 -7.59 5.27 6.66
C ASP A 50 -7.91 4.31 5.51
N ILE A 51 -6.96 3.48 5.07
CA ILE A 51 -7.20 2.48 4.02
C ILE A 51 -8.30 1.49 4.41
N ALA A 52 -8.38 1.11 5.70
CA ALA A 52 -9.39 0.17 6.17
C ALA A 52 -10.81 0.77 6.19
N ASP A 53 -10.92 2.10 6.31
CA ASP A 53 -12.19 2.83 6.38
C ASP A 53 -12.56 3.49 5.03
N MET A 54 -11.60 3.63 4.12
CA MET A 54 -11.81 4.19 2.78
C MET A 54 -12.59 3.24 1.87
N ASP A 55 -13.42 3.81 1.00
CA ASP A 55 -14.05 3.07 -0.09
C ASP A 55 -13.05 2.96 -1.26
N LEU A 56 -12.40 1.80 -1.39
CA LEU A 56 -11.49 1.52 -2.50
C LEU A 56 -12.26 0.93 -3.68
N GLU A 57 -12.28 1.66 -4.80
CA GLU A 57 -12.90 1.20 -6.05
C GLU A 57 -11.93 0.35 -6.89
N GLU A 58 -12.43 -0.60 -7.70
CA GLU A 58 -11.63 -1.51 -8.55
C GLU A 58 -10.61 -0.80 -9.47
N GLY A 59 -10.84 0.49 -9.79
CA GLY A 59 -9.93 1.31 -10.59
C GLY A 59 -8.85 2.06 -9.78
N SER A 60 -8.84 1.92 -8.46
CA SER A 60 -7.95 2.68 -7.58
C SER A 60 -6.51 2.21 -7.75
N ARG A 61 -5.60 3.16 -8.00
CA ARG A 61 -4.18 2.87 -8.13
C ARG A 61 -3.51 2.90 -6.76
N ILE A 62 -3.06 1.76 -6.27
CA ILE A 62 -2.48 1.64 -4.94
C ILE A 62 -0.97 1.39 -5.06
N ARG A 63 -0.16 2.20 -4.39
CA ARG A 63 1.29 2.06 -4.35
C ARG A 63 1.79 2.11 -2.92
N MET A 64 2.47 1.06 -2.50
CA MET A 64 3.18 1.01 -1.23
C MET A 64 4.66 1.29 -1.46
N MET A 65 5.18 2.31 -0.79
CA MET A 65 6.60 2.61 -0.74
C MET A 65 7.12 2.27 0.66
N PRO A 66 8.19 1.47 0.79
CA PRO A 66 8.84 1.33 2.08
C PRO A 66 9.33 2.71 2.47
N GLY A 67 9.17 3.06 3.76
CA GLY A 67 9.55 4.38 4.25
C GLY A 67 10.94 4.74 3.78
N LEU A 68 11.10 5.97 3.29
CA LEU A 68 12.39 6.49 2.87
C LEU A 68 13.33 6.47 4.08
N VAL A 69 14.12 5.41 4.23
CA VAL A 69 15.26 5.38 5.16
C VAL A 69 16.32 6.30 4.59
N GLY A 70 16.11 7.61 4.77
CA GLY A 70 17.06 8.65 4.44
C GLY A 70 18.31 8.49 5.30
N GLY A 71 19.32 7.83 4.72
CA GLY A 71 20.72 7.88 5.16
C GLY A 71 21.04 7.12 6.44
N GLN A 72 21.33 5.82 6.33
CA GLN A 72 22.41 5.26 7.15
C GLN A 72 23.74 5.76 6.56
N TYR A 73 24.11 6.99 6.91
CA TYR A 73 25.50 7.41 6.92
C TYR A 73 26.08 7.01 8.27
N CYS A 74 27.06 6.10 8.26
CA CYS A 74 28.25 6.06 9.11
C CYS A 74 29.19 4.96 8.58
#